data_AF-A0A1R3HEN7-F1
#
_entry.id   AF-A0A1R3HEN7-F1
#
_cell.length_a   1.000
_cell.length_b   1.000
_cell.length_c   1.000
_cell.angle_alpha   90.00
_cell.angle_beta   90.00
_cell.angle_gamma   90.00
#
_symmetry.space_group_name_H-M   'P 1'
#
loop_
_entity.id
_entity.type
_entity.pdbx_description
1 polymer ?
#
loop_
_entity_poly.entity_id
_entity_poly.type
_entity_poly.pdbx_seq_one_letter_code
_entity_poly.pdbx_strand_id
1 'polypeptide(L)'
;MDPVALSNGQGKLTGFIGTLDAVLDVISVVPVDMVVNVSLAAMARHGITRKADINIYHVASSMSNPLTLQNLFELFYQHFKLWPCIDANGKPITVQKLKIVTSMEAFNDYLLREATTSSSPVKKVERPLKFMETAKYMAKCYEPFTSYHYR
;
A
#
# COMPACT_ATOMS: atom_id res chain seq x y z
N MET A 1 7.62 -5.60 4.62
CA MET A 1 6.21 -5.23 4.87
C MET A 1 5.86 -4.10 3.92
N ASP A 2 4.65 -4.09 3.36
CA ASP A 2 4.17 -3.00 2.50
C ASP A 2 4.30 -1.63 3.19
N PRO A 3 4.92 -0.60 2.56
CA PRO A 3 5.13 0.72 3.16
C PRO A 3 3.85 1.46 3.57
N VAL A 4 2.75 1.29 2.85
CA VAL A 4 1.46 1.93 3.17
C VAL A 4 0.86 1.27 4.41
N ALA A 5 0.85 -0.06 4.46
CA ALA A 5 0.40 -0.82 5.62
C ALA A 5 1.22 -0.48 6.87
N LEU A 6 2.56 -0.43 6.74
CA LEU A 6 3.46 -0.08 7.84
C LEU A 6 3.20 1.33 8.36
N SER A 7 2.99 2.29 7.47
CA SER A 7 2.76 3.69 7.84
C SER A 7 1.41 3.90 8.52
N ASN A 8 0.38 3.13 8.12
CA ASN A 8 -0.90 3.12 8.81
C ASN A 8 -0.83 2.44 10.19
N GLY A 9 -0.16 1.29 10.30
CA GLY A 9 0.04 0.60 11.58
C GLY A 9 0.79 1.43 12.62
N GLN A 10 1.70 2.30 12.16
CA GLN A 10 2.39 3.28 13.00
C GLN A 10 1.54 4.53 13.33
N GLY A 11 0.31 4.61 12.83
CA GLY A 11 -0.58 5.76 13.02
C GLY A 11 -0.10 7.05 12.33
N LYS A 12 0.88 6.95 11.42
CA LYS A 12 1.47 8.11 10.74
C LYS A 12 0.66 8.52 9.52
N LEU A 13 0.09 7.55 8.81
CA LEU A 13 -0.67 7.78 7.59
C LEU A 13 -2.16 7.57 7.86
N THR A 14 -2.96 8.62 7.65
CA THR A 14 -4.42 8.60 7.83
C THR A 14 -5.19 8.73 6.51
N GLY A 15 -4.50 8.96 5.40
CA GLY A 15 -5.07 8.96 4.05
C GLY A 15 -4.03 8.63 2.99
N PHE A 16 -4.47 8.12 1.85
CA PHE A 16 -3.61 7.79 0.72
C PHE A 16 -4.32 8.01 -0.62
N ILE A 17 -3.53 8.20 -1.68
CA ILE A 17 -4.07 8.45 -3.03
C ILE A 17 -4.68 7.18 -3.63
N GLY A 18 -5.79 7.31 -4.34
CA GLY A 18 -6.38 6.24 -5.16
C GLY A 18 -7.78 6.55 -5.69
N THR A 19 -8.26 5.73 -6.61
CA THR A 19 -9.60 5.84 -7.22
C THR A 19 -10.63 4.96 -6.49
N LEU A 20 -11.83 5.48 -6.25
CA LEU A 20 -12.92 4.75 -5.56
C LEU A 20 -13.60 3.70 -6.46
N ASP A 21 -13.68 3.94 -7.77
CA ASP A 21 -14.43 3.12 -8.75
C ASP A 21 -13.55 2.19 -9.59
N ALA A 22 -12.30 1.95 -9.19
CA ALA A 22 -11.42 1.05 -9.92
C ALA A 22 -11.89 -0.40 -9.72
N VAL A 23 -12.86 -0.85 -10.53
CA VAL A 23 -13.31 -2.24 -10.66
C VAL A 23 -12.62 -2.87 -11.87
N LEU A 24 -11.31 -3.06 -11.79
CA LEU A 24 -10.58 -3.92 -12.70
C LEU A 24 -9.64 -4.77 -11.85
N ASP A 25 -10.01 -6.02 -11.60
CA ASP A 25 -9.14 -7.07 -11.03
C ASP A 25 -8.30 -6.59 -9.80
N VAL A 26 -9.02 -5.97 -8.86
CA VAL A 26 -8.57 -4.83 -8.07
C VAL A 26 -7.47 -5.20 -7.06
N ILE A 27 -6.34 -4.49 -7.11
CA ILE A 27 -5.09 -4.68 -6.33
C ILE A 27 -4.75 -6.17 -6.16
N SER A 28 -4.33 -6.82 -7.24
CA SER A 28 -3.85 -8.20 -7.17
C SER A 28 -2.64 -8.31 -6.25
N VAL A 29 -2.89 -8.63 -4.96
CA VAL A 29 -1.88 -9.01 -4.00
C VAL A 29 -1.53 -10.46 -4.32
N VAL A 30 -0.49 -10.67 -5.12
CA VAL A 30 0.00 -12.01 -5.40
C VAL A 30 0.74 -12.52 -4.16
N PRO A 31 0.27 -13.60 -3.51
CA PRO A 31 0.97 -14.17 -2.37
C PRO A 31 2.38 -14.62 -2.75
N VAL A 32 3.33 -14.46 -1.84
CA VAL A 32 4.75 -14.78 -2.11
C VAL A 32 4.94 -16.25 -2.44
N ASP A 33 4.20 -17.15 -1.79
CA ASP A 33 4.22 -18.59 -2.05
C ASP A 33 3.78 -18.91 -3.50
N MET A 34 2.80 -18.19 -4.05
CA MET A 34 2.40 -18.35 -5.44
C MET A 34 3.52 -17.97 -6.41
N VAL A 35 4.22 -16.85 -6.15
CA VAL A 35 5.36 -16.40 -6.97
C VAL A 35 6.52 -17.40 -6.91
N VAL A 36 6.83 -17.91 -5.70
CA VAL A 36 7.89 -18.91 -5.51
C VAL A 36 7.55 -20.20 -6.23
N ASN A 37 6.31 -20.69 -6.10
CA ASN A 37 5.85 -21.91 -6.74
C ASN A 37 5.89 -21.80 -8.27
N VAL A 38 5.44 -20.68 -8.84
CA VAL A 38 5.51 -20.45 -10.29
C VAL A 38 6.96 -20.38 -10.76
N SER A 39 7.82 -19.69 -10.02
CA SER A 39 9.25 -19.60 -10.35
C SER A 39 9.89 -20.99 -10.40
N LEU A 40 9.63 -21.82 -9.38
CA LEU A 40 10.15 -23.18 -9.32
C LEU A 40 9.61 -24.05 -10.47
N ALA A 41 8.31 -23.96 -10.77
CA ALA A 41 7.68 -24.69 -11.86
C ALA A 41 8.25 -24.27 -13.22
N ALA A 42 8.45 -22.97 -13.45
CA ALA A 42 9.06 -22.45 -14.67
C ALA A 42 10.49 -22.94 -14.85
N MET A 43 11.29 -22.93 -13.78
CA MET A 43 12.65 -23.47 -13.78
C MET A 43 12.68 -24.97 -14.04
N ALA A 44 11.81 -25.75 -13.38
CA ALA A 44 11.73 -27.19 -13.60
C ALA A 44 11.34 -27.55 -15.05
N ARG A 45 10.44 -26.75 -15.66
CA ARG A 45 9.95 -26.98 -17.02
C ARG A 45 10.95 -26.59 -18.10
N HIS A 46 11.70 -25.50 -17.93
CA HIS A 46 12.57 -24.94 -18.97
C HIS A 46 14.07 -25.00 -18.68
N GLY A 47 14.50 -25.31 -17.45
CA GLY A 47 15.90 -25.27 -17.03
C GLY A 47 16.80 -26.33 -17.65
N ILE A 48 16.24 -27.36 -18.30
CA ILE A 48 16.99 -28.46 -18.92
C ILE A 48 17.18 -28.23 -20.43
N THR A 49 16.45 -27.29 -21.03
CA THR A 49 16.44 -27.06 -22.47
C THR A 49 17.66 -26.23 -22.89
N ARG A 50 18.53 -26.78 -23.76
CA ARG A 50 19.72 -26.08 -24.29
C ARG A 50 19.43 -24.96 -25.30
N LYS A 51 18.16 -24.76 -25.65
CA LYS A 51 17.70 -23.77 -26.63
C LYS A 51 17.17 -22.55 -25.90
N ALA A 52 17.70 -21.38 -26.21
CA ALA A 52 17.27 -20.12 -25.60
C ALA A 52 15.92 -19.68 -26.18
N ASP A 53 14.83 -20.10 -25.53
CA ASP A 53 13.47 -19.62 -25.82
C ASP A 53 12.96 -18.75 -24.66
N ILE A 54 12.41 -17.57 -24.98
CA ILE A 54 11.83 -16.65 -24.00
C ILE A 54 10.41 -17.14 -23.67
N ASN A 55 10.19 -17.54 -22.41
CA ASN A 55 8.88 -17.94 -21.92
C ASN A 55 8.36 -16.90 -20.92
N ILE A 56 7.19 -16.32 -21.19
CA ILE A 56 6.57 -15.30 -20.34
C ILE A 56 5.41 -15.93 -19.56
N TYR A 57 5.45 -15.79 -18.24
CA TYR A 57 4.43 -16.29 -17.33
C TYR A 57 3.75 -15.13 -16.61
N HIS A 58 2.44 -14.98 -16.82
CA HIS A 58 1.61 -14.03 -16.07
C HIS A 58 1.10 -14.70 -14.81
N VAL A 59 1.44 -14.13 -13.65
CA VAL A 59 0.95 -14.58 -12.35
C VAL A 59 0.01 -13.52 -11.82
N ALA A 60 -1.22 -13.92 -11.54
CA ALA A 60 -2.25 -13.07 -10.95
C ALA A 60 -2.99 -13.84 -9.87
N SER A 61 -3.44 -13.14 -8.83
CA SER A 61 -4.41 -13.70 -7.88
C SER A 61 -5.75 -13.88 -8.60
N SER A 62 -6.41 -15.03 -8.42
CA SER A 62 -7.70 -15.35 -9.07
C SER A 62 -8.76 -14.25 -8.91
N MET A 63 -9.60 -14.07 -9.94
CA MET A 63 -10.76 -13.16 -9.94
C MET A 63 -11.88 -13.55 -8.96
N SER A 64 -11.73 -14.66 -8.24
CA SER A 64 -12.73 -15.10 -7.25
C SER A 64 -12.79 -14.24 -5.99
N ASN A 65 -11.76 -13.42 -5.70
CA ASN A 65 -11.77 -12.48 -4.56
C ASN A 65 -11.13 -11.13 -4.93
N PRO A 66 -11.79 -10.30 -5.75
CA PRO A 66 -11.26 -9.00 -6.13
C PRO A 66 -11.23 -8.07 -4.91
N LEU A 67 -10.06 -7.53 -4.57
CA LEU A 67 -9.88 -6.66 -3.41
C LEU A 67 -9.89 -5.19 -3.83
N THR A 68 -10.96 -4.46 -3.53
CA THR A 68 -10.96 -3.01 -3.73
C THR A 68 -9.94 -2.32 -2.81
N LEU A 69 -9.41 -1.16 -3.23
CA LEU A 69 -8.54 -0.34 -2.38
C LEU A 69 -9.20 -0.03 -1.03
N GLN A 70 -10.51 0.24 -1.06
CA GLN A 70 -11.30 0.47 0.13
C GLN A 70 -11.34 -0.76 1.05
N ASN A 71 -11.57 -1.96 0.50
CA ASN A 71 -11.57 -3.19 1.27
C ASN A 71 -10.18 -3.50 1.85
N LEU A 72 -9.12 -3.27 1.08
CA LEU A 72 -7.75 -3.44 1.55
C LEU A 72 -7.44 -2.53 2.75
N PHE A 73 -7.84 -1.26 2.67
CA PHE A 73 -7.67 -0.31 3.78
C PHE A 73 -8.52 -0.65 5.00
N GLU A 74 -9.72 -1.20 4.80
CA GLU A 74 -10.54 -1.73 5.89
C GLU A 74 -9.86 -2.92 6.57
N LEU A 75 -9.26 -3.83 5.79
CA LEU A 75 -8.49 -4.95 6.34
C LEU A 75 -7.29 -4.49 7.16
N PHE A 76 -6.55 -3.48 6.69
CA PHE A 76 -5.46 -2.88 7.48
C PHE A 76 -5.98 -2.31 8.80
N TYR A 77 -7.06 -1.54 8.76
CA TYR A 77 -7.65 -0.97 9.97
C TYR A 77 -8.09 -2.04 10.95
N GLN A 78 -8.79 -3.08 10.49
CA GLN A 78 -9.25 -4.19 11.33
C GLN A 78 -8.07 -4.96 11.93
N HIS A 79 -7.04 -5.24 11.13
CA HIS A 79 -5.83 -5.92 11.58
C HIS A 79 -5.15 -5.15 12.71
N PHE A 80 -4.83 -3.87 12.52
CA PHE A 80 -4.14 -3.06 13.53
C PHE A 80 -5.03 -2.63 14.70
N LYS A 81 -6.36 -2.68 14.54
CA LYS A 81 -7.29 -2.49 15.67
C LYS A 81 -7.26 -3.70 16.62
N LEU A 82 -7.19 -4.91 16.08
CA LEU A 82 -7.11 -6.15 16.86
C LEU A 82 -5.69 -6.40 17.39
N TRP A 83 -4.69 -6.09 16.58
CA TRP A 83 -3.27 -6.32 16.84
C TRP A 83 -2.49 -5.01 16.71
N PRO A 84 -2.64 -4.09 17.67
CA PRO A 84 -2.02 -2.78 17.58
C PRO A 84 -0.50 -2.89 17.64
N CYS A 85 0.18 -2.09 16.81
CA CYS A 85 1.61 -1.88 16.95
C CYS A 85 1.92 -1.19 18.28
N ILE A 86 3.08 -1.48 18.85
CA ILE A 86 3.53 -0.90 20.11
C ILE A 86 4.50 0.25 19.82
N ASP A 87 4.29 1.39 20.48
CA ASP A 87 5.19 2.54 20.37
C ASP A 87 6.50 2.34 21.17
N ALA A 88 7.42 3.29 21.05
CA ALA A 88 8.70 3.25 21.78
C ALA A 88 8.54 3.27 23.32
N ASN A 89 7.36 3.64 23.83
CA ASN A 89 7.05 3.70 25.25
C ASN A 89 6.27 2.46 25.73
N GLY A 90 6.06 1.46 24.87
CA GLY A 90 5.29 0.26 25.20
C GLY A 90 3.77 0.43 25.09
N LYS A 91 3.27 1.55 24.56
CA LYS A 91 1.83 1.82 24.45
C LYS A 91 1.28 1.36 23.09
N PRO A 92 0.09 0.73 23.05
CA PRO A 92 -0.60 0.41 21.80
C PRO A 92 -0.91 1.68 20.99
N ILE A 93 -0.57 1.65 19.69
CA ILE A 93 -0.86 2.72 18.75
C ILE A 93 -2.31 2.57 18.27
N THR A 94 -3.09 3.65 18.40
CA THR A 94 -4.45 3.70 17.86
C THR A 94 -4.40 4.11 16.39
N VAL A 95 -4.83 3.21 15.51
CA VAL A 95 -4.90 3.48 14.06
C VAL A 95 -6.23 4.14 13.67
N GLN A 96 -6.20 4.96 12.63
CA GLN A 96 -7.40 5.50 11.98
C GLN A 96 -7.63 4.80 10.63
N LYS A 97 -8.89 4.77 10.18
CA LYS A 97 -9.22 4.31 8.83
C LYS A 97 -8.57 5.22 7.80
N LEU A 98 -7.86 4.63 6.84
CA LEU A 98 -7.27 5.38 5.73
C LEU A 98 -8.37 5.97 4.87
N LYS A 99 -8.28 7.29 4.62
CA LYS A 99 -9.12 7.98 3.64
C LYS A 99 -8.50 7.83 2.24
N ILE A 100 -9.34 7.58 1.25
CA ILE A 100 -8.94 7.57 -0.15
C ILE A 100 -9.04 9.00 -0.68
N VAL A 101 -7.95 9.50 -1.28
CA VAL A 101 -7.88 10.82 -1.90
C VAL A 101 -7.70 10.65 -3.40
N THR A 102 -8.52 11.31 -4.21
CA THR A 102 -8.64 10.99 -5.64
C THR A 102 -7.67 11.74 -6.56
N SER A 103 -6.97 12.77 -6.07
CA SER A 103 -5.96 13.50 -6.85
C SER A 103 -4.70 13.79 -6.05
N MET A 104 -3.58 13.95 -6.75
CA MET A 104 -2.30 14.29 -6.13
C MET A 104 -2.33 15.68 -5.49
N GLU A 105 -3.06 16.65 -6.07
CA GLU A 105 -3.23 17.97 -5.44
C GLU A 105 -4.01 17.86 -4.13
N ALA A 106 -5.15 17.15 -4.14
CA ALA A 106 -5.94 16.94 -2.94
C ALA A 106 -5.15 16.16 -1.87
N PHE A 107 -4.28 15.23 -2.29
CA PHE A 107 -3.41 14.48 -1.38
C PHE A 107 -2.34 15.37 -0.74
N ASN A 108 -1.74 16.29 -1.51
CA ASN A 108 -0.79 17.27 -0.98
C ASN A 108 -1.45 18.20 0.05
N ASP A 109 -2.64 18.70 -0.25
CA ASP A 109 -3.42 19.54 0.67
C ASP A 109 -3.83 18.77 1.93
N TYR A 110 -4.19 17.50 1.77
CA TYR A 110 -4.51 16.60 2.88
C TYR A 110 -3.31 16.45 3.83
N LEU A 111 -2.13 16.12 3.29
CA LEU A 111 -0.91 15.99 4.07
C LEU A 111 -0.52 17.29 4.79
N LEU A 112 -0.70 18.43 4.12
CA LEU A 112 -0.43 19.74 4.72
C LEU A 112 -1.36 20.02 5.91
N ARG A 113 -2.66 19.73 5.77
CA ARG A 113 -3.65 19.88 6.85
C ARG A 113 -3.37 18.95 8.03
N GLU A 114 -2.97 17.72 7.76
CA GLU A 114 -2.64 16.75 8.81
C GLU A 114 -1.41 17.19 9.62
N ALA A 115 -0.40 17.75 8.93
CA ALA A 115 0.79 18.30 9.55
C ALA A 115 0.49 19.51 10.46
N THR A 116 -0.50 20.35 10.12
CA THR A 116 -0.88 21.53 10.93
C THR A 116 -1.81 21.19 12.11
N THR A 117 -2.70 20.20 11.95
CA THR A 117 -3.68 19.80 12.96
C THR A 117 -3.06 19.03 14.13
N SER A 118 -1.93 18.36 13.91
CA SER A 118 -1.24 17.53 14.92
C SER A 118 -0.40 18.34 15.95
N SER A 119 -0.62 19.64 16.09
CA SER A 119 0.24 20.54 16.89
C SER A 119 -0.08 20.54 18.39
N SER A 120 0.61 19.65 19.12
CA SER A 120 1.03 19.91 20.51
C SER A 120 2.45 20.53 20.50
N PRO A 121 2.82 21.47 21.39
CA PRO A 121 3.77 22.53 21.05
C PRO A 121 5.28 22.18 21.06
N VAL A 122 5.72 20.94 21.34
CA VAL A 122 7.10 20.75 21.85
C VAL A 122 8.00 19.79 21.04
N LYS A 123 7.53 19.07 20.00
CA LYS A 123 8.43 18.12 19.28
C LYS A 123 8.37 18.18 17.74
N LYS A 124 9.23 19.06 17.19
CA LYS A 124 10.00 18.95 15.91
C LYS A 124 9.25 19.10 14.57
N VAL A 125 9.43 20.29 13.98
CA VAL A 125 9.11 20.68 12.58
C VAL A 125 9.83 19.82 11.51
N GLU A 126 10.92 19.12 11.85
CA GLU A 126 11.62 18.20 10.91
C GLU A 126 10.87 16.88 10.63
N ARG A 127 10.09 16.39 11.61
CA ARG A 127 9.35 15.13 11.47
C ARG A 127 8.20 15.21 10.46
N PRO A 128 7.39 16.29 10.41
CA PRO A 128 6.33 16.39 9.39
C PRO A 128 6.90 16.52 7.98
N LEU A 129 8.02 17.22 7.76
CA LEU A 129 8.60 17.36 6.42
C LEU A 129 9.05 16.02 5.83
N LYS A 130 9.85 15.25 6.59
CA LYS A 130 10.31 13.92 6.17
C LYS A 130 9.15 12.95 5.95
N PHE A 131 8.11 13.03 6.78
CA PHE A 131 6.90 12.24 6.61
C PHE A 131 6.18 12.59 5.31
N MET A 132 5.98 13.88 5.03
CA MET A 132 5.33 14.35 3.80
C MET A 132 6.11 13.94 2.55
N GLU A 133 7.44 14.09 2.55
CA GLU A 133 8.30 13.63 1.44
C GLU A 133 8.16 12.13 1.20
N THR A 134 8.17 11.34 2.26
CA THR A 134 8.01 9.88 2.18
C THR A 134 6.61 9.52 1.65
N ALA A 135 5.56 10.17 2.13
CA ALA A 135 4.19 9.92 1.70
C ALA A 135 3.98 10.28 0.21
N LYS A 136 4.56 11.39 -0.26
CA LYS A 136 4.57 11.78 -1.68
C LYS A 136 5.33 10.79 -2.55
N TYR A 137 6.49 10.33 -2.07
CA TYR A 137 7.27 9.31 -2.77
C TYR A 137 6.49 8.00 -2.90
N MET A 138 5.85 7.54 -1.82
CA MET A 138 4.97 6.38 -1.85
C MET A 138 3.83 6.60 -2.86
N ALA A 139 3.10 7.72 -2.79
CA ALA A 139 2.01 8.02 -3.72
C ALA A 139 2.45 7.93 -5.20
N LYS A 140 3.66 8.42 -5.51
CA LYS A 140 4.25 8.30 -6.85
C LYS A 140 4.57 6.84 -7.24
N CYS A 141 5.09 6.03 -6.32
CA CYS A 141 5.36 4.61 -6.58
C CYS A 141 4.09 3.79 -6.84
N TYR A 142 3.00 4.13 -6.15
CA TYR A 142 1.73 3.41 -6.26
C TYR A 142 0.80 3.96 -7.34
N GLU A 143 1.05 5.15 -7.89
CA GLU A 143 0.24 5.79 -8.94
C GLU A 143 -0.14 4.85 -10.10
N PRO A 144 0.78 4.04 -10.69
CA PRO A 144 0.43 3.11 -11.77
C PRO A 144 -0.50 1.97 -11.35
N PHE A 145 -0.77 1.80 -10.06
CA PHE A 145 -1.62 0.74 -9.53
C PHE A 145 -2.90 1.28 -8.89
N THR A 146 -2.92 2.56 -8.50
CA THR A 146 -4.03 3.18 -7.76
C THR A 146 -4.84 4.18 -8.58
N SER A 147 -4.31 4.65 -9.71
CA SER A 147 -4.86 5.79 -10.46
C SER A 147 -5.17 5.46 -11.93
N TYR A 148 -5.23 4.18 -12.31
CA TYR A 148 -5.53 3.80 -13.69
C TYR A 148 -6.92 4.32 -14.11
N HIS A 149 -6.96 5.08 -15.20
CA HIS A 149 -8.19 5.47 -15.87
C HIS A 149 -8.32 4.63 -17.13
N TYR A 150 -9.34 3.76 -17.20
CA TYR A 150 -9.73 3.18 -18.47
C TYR A 150 -10.31 4.31 -19.33
N ARG A 151 -9.79 4.48 -20.54
CA ARG A 151 -10.43 5.25 -21.61
C ARG A 151 -11.16 4.28 -22.53
#